data_AF-A0A523G3X1-F1
#
_entry.id   AF-A0A523G3X1-F1
#
_cell.length_a   1.000
_cell.length_b   1.000
_cell.length_c   1.000
_cell.angle_alpha   90.00
_cell.angle_beta   90.00
_cell.angle_gamma   90.00
#
_symmetry.space_group_name_H-M   'P 1'
#
loop_
_entity.id
_entity.type
_entity.pdbx_description
1 polymer ?
#
loop_
_entity_poly.entity_id
_entity_poly.type
_entity_poly.pdbx_seq_one_letter_code
_entity_poly.pdbx_strand_id
1 'polypeptide(L)'
;MKYRVIFFIFFSIFKAYSQSSLLEHPTALEIVKKGLYYIYNTETRKSEQYIHLVEELMPIHPVAPMMRALNTNWSSNPIESDSKEFRKLNGYLQLALDRTKDYLHRDPDDIEAVFFAIAIYGWLAQLYDEDGHTFKALNAAKKAYQYMKVGFDLLDRDPEFYFSTGLYNYYRVQYPEANPIYKPFVWVFRNGDKKLGLQQLDHASKEAIFTRAEASMYLAHIYLRYENKPKTAVKYSGELVDRFPGNVFFKINDGEALLAAGE
;
A
#
# COMPACT_ATOMS: atom_id res chain seq x y z
N MET A 1 -36.11 -35.53 -49.68
CA MET A 1 -35.76 -34.19 -49.16
C MET A 1 -34.97 -34.38 -47.86
N LYS A 2 -33.64 -34.23 -47.88
CA LYS A 2 -32.78 -34.37 -46.69
C LYS A 2 -32.45 -32.97 -46.16
N TYR A 3 -33.00 -32.62 -45.00
CA TYR A 3 -32.70 -31.36 -44.32
C TYR A 3 -31.27 -31.41 -43.76
N ARG A 4 -30.39 -30.51 -44.23
CA ARG A 4 -29.08 -30.26 -43.63
C ARG A 4 -29.25 -29.25 -42.51
N VAL A 5 -29.04 -29.68 -41.27
CA VAL A 5 -28.94 -28.78 -40.11
C VAL A 5 -27.57 -28.12 -40.16
N ILE A 6 -27.54 -26.80 -40.32
CA ILE A 6 -26.32 -25.98 -40.28
C ILE A 6 -26.17 -25.48 -38.83
N PHE A 7 -25.14 -25.95 -38.13
CA PHE A 7 -24.77 -25.45 -36.82
C PHE A 7 -23.97 -24.14 -36.99
N PHE A 8 -24.56 -23.01 -36.58
CA PHE A 8 -23.82 -21.75 -36.45
C PHE A 8 -23.07 -21.76 -35.10
N ILE A 9 -21.75 -21.91 -35.16
CA ILE A 9 -20.87 -21.70 -34.00
C ILE A 9 -20.72 -20.18 -33.83
N PHE A 10 -21.36 -19.64 -32.79
CA PHE A 10 -21.18 -18.26 -32.35
C PHE A 10 -19.82 -18.17 -31.63
N PHE A 11 -18.78 -17.69 -32.32
CA PHE A 11 -17.54 -17.28 -31.66
C PHE A 11 -17.81 -15.96 -30.93
N SER A 12 -18.15 -16.04 -29.65
CA SER A 12 -18.08 -14.88 -28.76
C SER A 12 -16.63 -14.42 -28.71
N ILE A 13 -16.36 -13.23 -29.24
CA ILE A 13 -15.06 -12.56 -29.09
C ILE A 13 -14.95 -12.13 -27.63
N PHE A 14 -14.54 -13.05 -26.76
CA PHE A 14 -13.99 -12.66 -25.47
C PHE A 14 -12.69 -11.93 -25.78
N LYS A 15 -12.66 -10.61 -25.56
CA LYS A 15 -11.39 -9.89 -25.44
C LYS A 15 -10.68 -10.49 -24.23
N ALA A 16 -9.77 -11.43 -24.49
CA ALA A 16 -8.81 -11.88 -23.50
C ALA A 16 -7.91 -10.68 -23.20
N TYR A 17 -8.21 -9.95 -22.13
CA TYR A 17 -7.29 -8.94 -21.62
C TYR A 17 -6.07 -9.69 -21.09
N SER A 18 -4.95 -9.58 -21.80
CA SER A 18 -3.67 -10.01 -21.26
C SER A 18 -3.39 -9.17 -20.02
N GLN A 19 -3.02 -9.84 -18.93
CA GLN A 19 -2.52 -9.16 -17.74
C GLN A 19 -1.14 -8.60 -18.09
N SER A 20 -1.03 -7.28 -18.23
CA SER A 20 0.23 -6.58 -18.45
C SER A 20 0.78 -6.07 -17.13
N SER A 21 2.08 -6.22 -16.89
CA SER A 21 2.78 -5.56 -15.79
C SER A 21 2.62 -4.04 -15.89
N LEU A 22 2.36 -3.39 -14.76
CA LEU A 22 2.32 -1.94 -14.66
C LEU A 22 3.71 -1.30 -14.84
N LEU A 23 4.75 -1.91 -14.27
CA LEU A 23 6.14 -1.48 -14.35
C LEU A 23 6.63 -1.46 -15.80
N GLU A 24 6.16 -2.40 -16.62
CA GLU A 24 6.44 -2.47 -18.06
C GLU A 24 5.51 -1.59 -18.92
N HIS A 25 4.60 -0.83 -18.31
CA HIS A 25 3.64 0.03 -19.01
C HIS A 25 3.83 1.52 -18.67
N PRO A 26 4.79 2.23 -19.30
CA PRO A 26 5.15 3.61 -18.94
C PRO A 26 3.98 4.60 -18.90
N THR A 27 3.06 4.51 -19.87
CA THR A 27 1.89 5.40 -19.90
C THR A 27 0.97 5.20 -18.70
N ALA A 28 0.68 3.94 -18.34
CA ALA A 28 -0.14 3.63 -17.18
C ALA A 28 0.57 4.06 -15.89
N LEU A 29 1.87 3.81 -15.79
CA LEU A 29 2.68 4.20 -14.64
C LEU A 29 2.67 5.73 -14.41
N GLU A 30 2.78 6.53 -15.48
CA GLU A 30 2.69 8.00 -15.37
C GLU A 30 1.29 8.49 -14.95
N ILE A 31 0.23 7.82 -15.41
CA ILE A 31 -1.14 8.11 -14.98
C ILE A 31 -1.34 7.74 -13.51
N VAL A 32 -0.80 6.59 -13.07
CA VAL A 32 -0.81 6.16 -11.67
C VAL A 32 -0.09 7.17 -10.79
N LYS A 33 1.12 7.60 -11.15
CA LYS A 33 1.89 8.62 -10.40
C LYS A 33 1.08 9.91 -10.20
N LYS A 34 0.43 10.41 -11.26
CA LYS A 34 -0.43 11.60 -11.17
C LYS A 34 -1.66 11.35 -10.31
N GLY A 35 -2.28 10.19 -10.43
CA GLY A 35 -3.41 9.80 -9.58
C GLY A 35 -3.03 9.73 -8.11
N LEU A 36 -1.92 9.08 -7.77
CA LEU A 36 -1.35 9.03 -6.43
C LEU A 36 -1.07 10.43 -5.88
N TYR A 37 -0.46 11.31 -6.69
CA TYR A 37 -0.27 12.70 -6.28
C TYR A 37 -1.60 13.35 -5.83
N TYR A 38 -2.67 13.24 -6.62
CA TYR A 38 -3.96 13.81 -6.25
C TYR A 38 -4.62 13.10 -5.06
N ILE A 39 -4.39 11.80 -4.88
CA ILE A 39 -4.85 11.05 -3.70
C ILE A 39 -4.18 11.61 -2.44
N TYR A 40 -2.85 11.64 -2.40
CA TYR A 40 -2.11 12.16 -1.24
C TYR A 40 -2.31 13.66 -1.05
N ASN A 41 -2.63 14.42 -2.10
CA ASN A 41 -3.01 15.83 -1.98
C ASN A 41 -4.48 16.04 -1.60
N THR A 42 -5.25 14.96 -1.37
CA THR A 42 -6.67 14.97 -1.00
C THR A 42 -7.60 15.64 -2.03
N GLU A 43 -7.23 15.61 -3.31
CA GLU A 43 -8.00 16.18 -4.43
C GLU A 43 -8.91 15.12 -5.09
N THR A 44 -9.93 14.65 -4.35
CA THR A 44 -10.76 13.48 -4.70
C THR A 44 -11.33 13.49 -6.13
N ARG A 45 -11.78 14.65 -6.63
CA ARG A 45 -12.33 14.73 -8.00
C ARG A 45 -11.28 14.45 -9.06
N LYS A 46 -10.06 14.97 -8.87
CA LYS A 46 -8.96 14.77 -9.82
C LYS A 46 -8.42 13.35 -9.71
N SER A 47 -8.23 12.83 -8.50
CA SER A 47 -7.78 11.44 -8.32
C SER A 47 -8.73 10.45 -9.01
N GLU A 48 -10.05 10.60 -8.88
CA GLU A 48 -11.02 9.76 -9.56
C GLU A 48 -10.88 9.78 -11.10
N GLN A 49 -10.61 10.94 -11.69
CA GLN A 49 -10.36 11.02 -13.14
C GLN A 49 -9.16 10.18 -13.56
N TYR A 50 -8.05 10.24 -12.82
CA TYR A 50 -6.86 9.43 -13.12
C TYR A 50 -7.09 7.95 -12.84
N ILE A 51 -7.81 7.60 -11.78
CA ILE A 51 -8.19 6.21 -11.49
C ILE A 51 -9.01 5.62 -12.65
N HIS A 52 -9.97 6.38 -13.20
CA HIS A 52 -10.75 5.94 -14.36
C HIS A 52 -9.87 5.70 -15.59
N LEU A 53 -8.90 6.58 -15.87
CA LEU A 53 -7.96 6.38 -16.97
C LEU A 53 -7.11 5.11 -16.80
N VAL A 54 -6.66 4.82 -15.57
CA VAL A 54 -5.93 3.58 -15.27
C VAL A 54 -6.83 2.36 -15.43
N GLU A 55 -8.08 2.44 -15.03
CA GLU A 55 -9.06 1.36 -15.18
C GLU A 55 -9.40 1.08 -16.65
N GLU A 56 -9.45 2.10 -17.51
CA GLU A 56 -9.61 1.94 -18.95
C GLU A 56 -8.40 1.27 -19.61
N LEU A 57 -7.18 1.65 -19.20
CA LEU A 57 -5.94 1.09 -19.73
C LEU A 57 -5.65 -0.31 -19.20
N MET A 58 -5.95 -0.57 -17.93
CA MET A 58 -5.60 -1.79 -17.19
C MET A 58 -6.81 -2.36 -16.42
N PRO A 59 -7.88 -2.80 -17.13
CA PRO A 59 -9.19 -3.07 -16.53
C PRO A 59 -9.21 -4.22 -15.52
N ILE A 60 -8.29 -5.17 -15.65
CA ILE A 60 -8.18 -6.34 -14.76
C ILE A 60 -6.99 -6.27 -13.80
N HIS A 61 -6.23 -5.18 -13.82
CA HIS A 61 -5.06 -5.00 -12.96
C HIS A 61 -5.49 -4.59 -11.53
N PRO A 62 -4.77 -5.01 -10.46
CA PRO A 62 -5.10 -4.65 -9.08
C PRO A 62 -4.90 -3.16 -8.74
N VAL A 63 -4.14 -2.42 -9.56
CA VAL A 63 -3.78 -1.02 -9.27
C VAL A 63 -4.99 -0.08 -9.14
N ALA A 64 -5.97 -0.16 -10.02
CA ALA A 64 -7.12 0.75 -9.99
C ALA A 64 -7.95 0.57 -8.69
N PRO A 65 -8.37 -0.65 -8.29
CA PRO A 65 -9.04 -0.82 -7.00
C PRO A 65 -8.14 -0.46 -5.81
N MET A 66 -6.83 -0.70 -5.87
CA MET A 66 -5.91 -0.23 -4.82
C MET A 66 -5.89 1.30 -4.71
N MET A 67 -5.87 2.02 -5.82
CA MET A 67 -5.97 3.49 -5.83
C MET A 67 -7.33 3.98 -5.31
N ARG A 68 -8.43 3.28 -5.59
CA ARG A 68 -9.76 3.58 -5.01
C ARG A 68 -9.79 3.38 -3.50
N ALA A 69 -9.13 2.33 -3.00
CA ALA A 69 -8.94 2.11 -1.57
C ALA A 69 -8.17 3.27 -0.93
N LEU A 70 -7.01 3.65 -1.50
CA LEU A 70 -6.22 4.79 -1.04
C LEU A 70 -7.00 6.11 -1.07
N ASN A 71 -7.71 6.39 -2.17
CA ASN A 71 -8.53 7.60 -2.31
C ASN A 71 -9.63 7.67 -1.25
N THR A 72 -10.32 6.55 -1.01
CA THR A 72 -11.36 6.45 0.03
C THR A 72 -10.76 6.73 1.41
N ASN A 73 -9.62 6.10 1.72
CA ASN A 73 -8.91 6.30 2.98
C ASN A 73 -8.54 7.78 3.19
N TRP A 74 -7.79 8.37 2.27
CA TRP A 74 -7.33 9.75 2.41
C TRP A 74 -8.44 10.80 2.38
N SER A 75 -9.56 10.53 1.69
CA SER A 75 -10.71 11.45 1.66
C SER A 75 -11.57 11.42 2.91
N SER A 76 -11.43 10.38 3.75
CA SER A 76 -12.37 10.10 4.85
C SER A 76 -11.68 9.72 6.15
N ASN A 77 -10.35 9.84 6.26
CA ASN A 77 -9.61 9.54 7.47
C ASN A 77 -9.86 10.59 8.57
N PRO A 78 -10.20 10.19 9.83
CA PRO A 78 -10.39 8.82 10.31
C PRO A 78 -11.72 8.20 9.84
N ILE A 79 -11.68 6.92 9.45
CA ILE A 79 -12.86 6.17 9.00
C ILE A 79 -13.44 5.37 10.17
N GLU A 80 -14.72 5.56 10.46
CA GLU A 80 -15.46 4.76 11.45
C GLU A 80 -15.80 3.37 10.88
N SER A 81 -15.68 2.31 11.69
CA SER A 81 -15.81 0.92 11.25
C SER A 81 -17.21 0.54 10.71
N ASP A 82 -18.26 1.23 11.15
CA ASP A 82 -19.64 1.02 10.70
C ASP A 82 -20.04 1.94 9.52
N SER A 83 -19.13 2.81 9.05
CA SER A 83 -19.38 3.76 7.97
C SER A 83 -19.52 3.10 6.59
N LYS A 84 -20.08 3.86 5.63
CA LYS A 84 -20.15 3.43 4.23
C LYS A 84 -18.76 3.39 3.59
N GLU A 85 -17.89 4.30 4.02
CA GLU A 85 -16.52 4.50 3.56
C GLU A 85 -15.67 3.30 3.95
N PHE A 86 -15.81 2.78 5.18
CA PHE A 86 -15.18 1.53 5.62
C PHE A 86 -15.57 0.35 4.73
N ARG A 87 -16.86 0.17 4.46
CA ARG A 87 -17.34 -0.90 3.57
C ARG A 87 -16.81 -0.78 2.15
N LYS A 88 -16.77 0.45 1.60
CA LYS A 88 -16.18 0.71 0.27
C LYS A 88 -14.69 0.37 0.25
N LEU A 89 -13.95 0.85 1.24
CA LEU A 89 -12.52 0.60 1.38
C LEU A 89 -12.22 -0.91 1.42
N ASN A 90 -12.89 -1.66 2.30
CA ASN A 90 -12.76 -3.11 2.34
C ASN A 90 -13.15 -3.76 1.00
N GLY A 91 -14.24 -3.32 0.37
CA GLY A 91 -14.66 -3.82 -0.95
C GLY A 91 -13.60 -3.63 -2.04
N TYR A 92 -12.96 -2.47 -2.10
CA TYR A 92 -11.86 -2.21 -3.03
C TYR A 92 -10.63 -3.05 -2.74
N LEU A 93 -10.26 -3.24 -1.47
CA LEU A 93 -9.17 -4.13 -1.08
C LEU A 93 -9.44 -5.58 -1.46
N GLN A 94 -10.66 -6.09 -1.25
CA GLN A 94 -11.02 -7.45 -1.69
C GLN A 94 -10.95 -7.60 -3.20
N LEU A 95 -11.44 -6.62 -3.96
CA LEU A 95 -11.35 -6.63 -5.43
C LEU A 95 -9.89 -6.59 -5.92
N ALA A 96 -9.06 -5.74 -5.32
CA ALA A 96 -7.64 -5.70 -5.61
C ALA A 96 -6.96 -7.03 -5.26
N LEU A 97 -7.32 -7.65 -4.13
CA LEU A 97 -6.77 -8.93 -3.69
C LEU A 97 -7.14 -10.05 -4.66
N ASP A 98 -8.39 -10.11 -5.10
CA ASP A 98 -8.82 -11.16 -6.02
C ASP A 98 -8.11 -11.04 -7.38
N ARG A 99 -7.94 -9.81 -7.89
CA ARG A 99 -7.10 -9.57 -9.08
C ARG A 99 -5.65 -9.96 -8.83
N THR A 100 -5.09 -9.62 -7.68
CA THR A 100 -3.70 -9.95 -7.31
C THR A 100 -3.47 -11.48 -7.27
N LYS A 101 -4.42 -12.24 -6.73
CA LYS A 101 -4.33 -13.72 -6.70
C LYS A 101 -4.25 -14.32 -8.09
N ASP A 102 -4.91 -13.74 -9.09
CA ASP A 102 -4.84 -14.24 -10.47
C ASP A 102 -3.41 -14.16 -11.04
N TYR A 103 -2.64 -13.13 -10.68
CA TYR A 103 -1.22 -13.01 -11.05
C TYR A 103 -0.39 -14.03 -10.26
N LEU A 104 -0.57 -14.10 -8.93
CA LEU A 104 0.15 -15.04 -8.05
C LEU A 104 -0.09 -16.52 -8.38
N HIS A 105 -1.26 -16.87 -8.92
CA HIS A 105 -1.54 -18.23 -9.37
C HIS A 105 -0.71 -18.63 -10.60
N ARG A 106 -0.29 -17.66 -11.42
CA ARG A 106 0.52 -17.88 -12.62
C ARG A 106 2.00 -17.82 -12.31
N ASP A 107 2.39 -16.82 -11.54
CA ASP A 107 3.76 -16.62 -11.05
C ASP A 107 3.71 -16.21 -9.57
N PRO A 108 3.99 -17.13 -8.63
CA PRO A 108 4.01 -16.84 -7.20
C PRO A 108 5.04 -15.78 -6.78
N ASP A 109 6.05 -15.53 -7.62
CA ASP A 109 7.14 -14.57 -7.38
C ASP A 109 7.02 -13.31 -8.26
N ASP A 110 5.84 -13.09 -8.88
CA ASP A 110 5.52 -11.87 -9.61
C ASP A 110 5.71 -10.65 -8.68
N ILE A 111 6.64 -9.76 -9.06
CA ILE A 111 7.08 -8.62 -8.25
C ILE A 111 5.90 -7.75 -7.83
N GLU A 112 5.04 -7.38 -8.79
CA GLU A 112 3.91 -6.48 -8.54
C GLU A 112 2.86 -7.18 -7.68
N ALA A 113 2.56 -8.43 -7.99
CA ALA A 113 1.56 -9.19 -7.27
C ALA A 113 1.97 -9.46 -5.81
N VAL A 114 3.25 -9.76 -5.57
CA VAL A 114 3.80 -9.89 -4.20
C VAL A 114 3.69 -8.54 -3.47
N PHE A 115 4.07 -7.43 -4.12
CA PHE A 115 3.93 -6.09 -3.55
C PHE A 115 2.48 -5.78 -3.15
N PHE A 116 1.53 -5.94 -4.07
CA PHE A 116 0.11 -5.71 -3.81
C PHE A 116 -0.42 -6.64 -2.72
N ALA A 117 -0.01 -7.92 -2.70
CA ALA A 117 -0.44 -8.85 -1.66
C ALA A 117 0.04 -8.43 -0.27
N ILE A 118 1.28 -7.98 -0.12
CA ILE A 118 1.79 -7.44 1.15
C ILE A 118 0.94 -6.23 1.59
N ALA A 119 0.76 -5.26 0.70
CA ALA A 119 0.03 -4.03 0.99
C ALA A 119 -1.43 -4.30 1.38
N ILE A 120 -2.14 -5.10 0.57
CA ILE A 120 -3.55 -5.39 0.76
C ILE A 120 -3.78 -6.21 2.02
N TYR A 121 -2.98 -7.25 2.28
CA TYR A 121 -3.12 -8.02 3.54
C TYR A 121 -2.75 -7.20 4.77
N GLY A 122 -1.79 -6.27 4.66
CA GLY A 122 -1.48 -5.31 5.73
C GLY A 122 -2.67 -4.40 6.05
N TRP A 123 -3.29 -3.81 5.03
CA TRP A 123 -4.48 -2.97 5.18
C TRP A 123 -5.69 -3.74 5.70
N LEU A 124 -5.93 -4.96 5.21
CA LEU A 124 -6.99 -5.81 5.73
C LEU A 124 -6.75 -6.19 7.20
N ALA A 125 -5.50 -6.43 7.60
CA ALA A 125 -5.18 -6.69 8.99
C ALA A 125 -5.55 -5.50 9.89
N GLN A 126 -5.19 -4.28 9.47
CA GLN A 126 -5.55 -3.05 10.18
C GLN A 126 -7.08 -2.86 10.25
N LEU A 127 -7.79 -2.95 9.12
CA LEU A 127 -9.24 -2.76 9.10
C LEU A 127 -9.98 -3.78 9.96
N TYR A 128 -9.56 -5.05 9.93
CA TYR A 128 -10.17 -6.06 10.78
C TYR A 128 -9.87 -5.86 12.26
N ASP A 129 -8.73 -5.28 12.61
CA ASP A 129 -8.41 -4.94 14.00
C ASP A 129 -9.29 -3.77 14.49
N GLU A 130 -9.42 -2.72 13.67
CA GLU A 130 -10.29 -1.57 13.92
C GLU A 130 -11.77 -1.96 14.04
N ASP A 131 -12.22 -2.96 13.28
CA ASP A 131 -13.57 -3.53 13.33
C ASP A 131 -13.73 -4.63 14.41
N GLY A 132 -12.75 -4.79 15.31
CA GLY A 132 -12.82 -5.74 16.44
C GLY A 132 -12.74 -7.23 16.06
N HIS A 133 -12.41 -7.55 14.82
CA HIS A 133 -12.31 -8.91 14.30
C HIS A 133 -10.89 -9.49 14.42
N THR A 134 -10.42 -9.68 15.66
CA THR A 134 -9.04 -10.09 15.98
C THR A 134 -8.56 -11.32 15.20
N PHE A 135 -9.38 -12.36 15.04
CA PHE A 135 -8.97 -13.57 14.29
C PHE A 135 -8.78 -13.31 12.79
N LYS A 136 -9.62 -12.45 12.19
CA LYS A 136 -9.46 -12.08 10.77
C LYS A 136 -8.21 -11.21 10.59
N ALA A 137 -7.98 -10.28 11.52
CA ALA A 137 -6.79 -9.43 11.55
C ALA A 137 -5.51 -10.27 11.63
N LEU A 138 -5.44 -11.21 12.58
CA LEU A 138 -4.31 -12.14 12.73
C LEU A 138 -4.06 -12.98 11.47
N ASN A 139 -5.12 -13.48 10.83
CA ASN A 139 -4.99 -14.27 9.60
C ASN A 139 -4.48 -13.42 8.43
N ALA A 140 -4.97 -12.18 8.29
CA ALA A 140 -4.47 -11.25 7.28
C ALA A 140 -3.00 -10.87 7.54
N ALA A 141 -2.63 -10.56 8.79
CA ALA A 141 -1.26 -10.27 9.17
C ALA A 141 -0.30 -11.45 8.89
N LYS A 142 -0.74 -12.69 9.17
CA LYS A 142 0.01 -13.90 8.83
C LYS A 142 0.27 -14.01 7.33
N LYS A 143 -0.74 -13.73 6.49
CA LYS A 143 -0.59 -13.75 5.03
C LYS A 143 0.32 -12.62 4.53
N ALA A 144 0.18 -11.41 5.06
CA ALA A 144 1.10 -10.31 4.77
C ALA A 144 2.56 -10.71 5.06
N TYR A 145 2.80 -11.35 6.22
CA TYR A 145 4.13 -11.85 6.57
C TYR A 145 4.62 -12.97 5.65
N GLN A 146 3.74 -13.86 5.16
CA GLN A 146 4.12 -14.89 4.20
C GLN A 146 4.64 -14.29 2.88
N TYR A 147 3.96 -13.28 2.33
CA TYR A 147 4.42 -12.58 1.13
C TYR A 147 5.62 -11.67 1.40
N MET A 148 5.70 -11.05 2.59
CA MET A 148 6.87 -10.29 3.02
C MET A 148 8.15 -11.13 2.98
N LYS A 149 8.06 -12.43 3.31
CA LYS A 149 9.22 -13.33 3.20
C LYS A 149 9.75 -13.40 1.77
N VAL A 150 8.88 -13.45 0.78
CA VAL A 150 9.24 -13.39 -0.64
C VAL A 150 9.77 -11.99 -0.99
N GLY A 151 9.12 -10.93 -0.50
CA GLY A 151 9.54 -9.54 -0.72
C GLY A 151 10.96 -9.23 -0.24
N PHE A 152 11.47 -9.90 0.81
CA PHE A 152 12.87 -9.76 1.21
C PHE A 152 13.86 -10.22 0.13
N ASP A 153 13.49 -11.23 -0.67
CA ASP A 153 14.33 -11.77 -1.74
C ASP A 153 14.19 -10.96 -3.05
N LEU A 154 13.24 -10.02 -3.09
CA LEU A 154 12.95 -9.12 -4.23
C LEU A 154 13.44 -7.68 -4.01
N LEU A 155 14.11 -7.40 -2.90
CA LEU A 155 14.50 -6.04 -2.48
C LEU A 155 15.35 -5.29 -3.52
N ASP A 156 16.28 -6.00 -4.17
CA ASP A 156 17.17 -5.44 -5.18
C ASP A 156 16.50 -5.28 -6.56
N ARG A 157 15.28 -5.79 -6.73
CA ARG A 157 14.54 -5.78 -8.00
C ARG A 157 13.55 -4.62 -8.10
N ASP A 158 12.98 -4.18 -6.97
CA ASP A 158 12.00 -3.10 -6.95
C ASP A 158 12.09 -2.28 -5.64
N PRO A 159 12.26 -0.94 -5.73
CA PRO A 159 12.36 -0.10 -4.56
C PRO A 159 11.10 -0.07 -3.67
N GLU A 160 9.93 -0.51 -4.15
CA GLU A 160 8.71 -0.60 -3.34
C GLU A 160 8.88 -1.53 -2.12
N PHE A 161 9.75 -2.54 -2.21
CA PHE A 161 9.99 -3.47 -1.11
C PHE A 161 10.77 -2.84 0.05
N TYR A 162 11.50 -1.75 -0.17
CA TYR A 162 12.21 -1.06 0.91
C TYR A 162 11.27 -0.50 1.97
N PHE A 163 10.06 -0.07 1.60
CA PHE A 163 9.09 0.41 2.57
C PHE A 163 8.63 -0.71 3.51
N SER A 164 8.13 -1.80 2.92
CA SER A 164 7.54 -2.91 3.65
C SER A 164 8.57 -3.64 4.53
N THR A 165 9.77 -3.88 4.00
CA THR A 165 10.89 -4.47 4.75
C THR A 165 11.49 -3.51 5.77
N GLY A 166 11.52 -2.22 5.46
CA GLY A 166 11.99 -1.17 6.38
C GLY A 166 11.10 -1.07 7.62
N LEU A 167 9.78 -1.05 7.43
CA LEU A 167 8.79 -1.14 8.51
C LEU A 167 8.98 -2.42 9.33
N TYR A 168 9.13 -3.57 8.66
CA TYR A 168 9.33 -4.84 9.35
C TYR A 168 10.58 -4.78 10.25
N ASN A 169 11.73 -4.41 9.67
CA ASN A 169 13.01 -4.39 10.37
C ASN A 169 12.99 -3.45 11.58
N TYR A 170 12.37 -2.28 11.44
CA TYR A 170 12.25 -1.33 12.54
C TYR A 170 11.26 -1.79 13.62
N TYR A 171 10.00 -2.04 13.26
CA TYR A 171 8.94 -2.32 14.24
C TYR A 171 9.06 -3.68 14.89
N ARG A 172 9.69 -4.64 14.23
CA ARG A 172 9.99 -5.94 14.86
C ARG A 172 10.84 -5.80 16.11
N VAL A 173 11.71 -4.79 16.17
CA VAL A 173 12.54 -4.49 17.34
C VAL A 173 11.85 -3.46 18.23
N GLN A 174 11.36 -2.35 17.65
CA GLN A 174 10.77 -1.24 18.39
C GLN A 174 9.50 -1.63 19.17
N TYR A 175 8.61 -2.42 18.56
CA TYR A 175 7.32 -2.74 19.17
C TYR A 175 7.45 -3.52 20.49
N PRO A 176 8.19 -4.63 20.59
CA PRO A 176 8.39 -5.34 21.85
C PRO A 176 9.26 -4.57 22.86
N GLU A 177 10.08 -3.61 22.44
CA GLU A 177 10.77 -2.70 23.36
C GLU A 177 9.79 -1.72 24.03
N ALA A 178 8.88 -1.14 23.24
CA ALA A 178 7.81 -0.27 23.75
C ALA A 178 6.72 -1.06 24.51
N ASN A 179 6.52 -2.34 24.18
CA ASN A 179 5.50 -3.21 24.76
C ASN A 179 6.10 -4.56 25.19
N PRO A 180 6.81 -4.63 26.34
CA PRO A 180 7.56 -5.81 26.76
C PRO A 180 6.78 -7.13 26.84
N ILE A 181 5.45 -7.06 27.00
CA ILE A 181 4.56 -8.23 27.01
C ILE A 181 4.63 -9.06 25.72
N TYR A 182 5.02 -8.45 24.59
CA TYR A 182 5.13 -9.15 23.31
C TYR A 182 6.50 -9.79 23.06
N LYS A 183 7.51 -9.53 23.90
CA LYS A 183 8.88 -10.06 23.75
C LYS A 183 8.95 -11.60 23.60
N PRO A 184 8.17 -12.41 24.33
CA PRO A 184 8.25 -13.87 24.17
C PRO A 184 7.74 -14.36 22.81
N PHE A 185 6.77 -13.66 22.21
CA PHE A 185 6.10 -14.10 20.99
C PHE A 185 6.87 -13.77 19.71
N VAL A 186 7.83 -12.83 19.78
CA VAL A 186 8.53 -12.39 18.58
C VAL A 186 9.60 -13.38 18.10
N TRP A 187 10.09 -14.30 18.93
CA TRP A 187 11.22 -15.20 18.56
C TRP A 187 10.97 -16.09 17.32
N VAL A 188 9.71 -16.40 17.01
CA VAL A 188 9.35 -17.25 15.85
C VAL A 188 9.43 -16.54 14.49
N PHE A 189 9.63 -15.22 14.49
CA PHE A 189 9.67 -14.39 13.29
C PHE A 189 11.13 -14.04 12.91
N ARG A 190 11.42 -13.69 11.65
CA ARG A 190 12.77 -13.30 11.17
C ARG A 190 13.32 -12.08 11.92
N ASN A 191 14.54 -12.10 12.45
CA ASN A 191 15.07 -10.95 13.21
C ASN A 191 14.98 -9.62 12.43
N GLY A 192 14.74 -8.53 13.16
CA GLY A 192 14.76 -7.17 12.62
C GLY A 192 16.02 -6.41 13.02
N ASP A 193 16.30 -5.31 12.33
CA ASP A 193 17.38 -4.37 12.63
C ASP A 193 16.85 -2.94 12.44
N LYS A 194 16.79 -2.15 13.53
CA LYS A 194 16.26 -0.78 13.45
C LYS A 194 17.04 0.11 12.50
N LYS A 195 18.37 0.01 12.49
CA LYS A 195 19.21 0.88 11.67
C LYS A 195 19.00 0.55 10.19
N LEU A 196 18.97 -0.73 9.85
CA LEU A 196 18.62 -1.18 8.52
C LEU A 196 17.19 -0.71 8.15
N GLY A 197 16.24 -0.85 9.07
CA GLY A 197 14.86 -0.41 8.86
C GLY A 197 14.75 1.06 8.50
N LEU A 198 15.44 1.93 9.24
CA LEU A 198 15.49 3.38 8.94
C LEU A 198 16.17 3.67 7.60
N GLN A 199 17.23 2.96 7.25
CA GLN A 199 17.92 3.12 5.96
C GLN A 199 17.02 2.72 4.77
N GLN A 200 16.31 1.60 4.91
CA GLN A 200 15.38 1.12 3.89
C GLN A 200 14.20 2.09 3.73
N LEU A 201 13.61 2.56 4.84
CA LEU A 201 12.56 3.57 4.78
C LEU A 201 13.03 4.87 4.10
N ASP A 202 14.24 5.36 4.41
CA ASP A 202 14.81 6.55 3.77
C ASP A 202 15.10 6.34 2.27
N HIS A 203 15.42 5.11 1.85
CA HIS A 203 15.51 4.75 0.45
C HIS A 203 14.13 4.79 -0.23
N ALA A 204 13.12 4.18 0.39
CA ALA A 204 11.76 4.17 -0.12
C ALA A 204 11.16 5.59 -0.24
N SER A 205 11.46 6.48 0.70
CA SER A 205 10.98 7.88 0.65
C SER A 205 11.54 8.69 -0.52
N LYS A 206 12.60 8.20 -1.18
CA LYS A 206 13.23 8.85 -2.33
C LYS A 206 12.91 8.16 -3.64
N GLU A 207 13.01 6.83 -3.66
CA GLU A 207 13.01 6.04 -4.91
C GLU A 207 11.68 5.34 -5.21
N ALA A 208 10.87 4.99 -4.21
CA ALA A 208 9.60 4.29 -4.44
C ALA A 208 8.59 5.17 -5.18
N ILE A 209 7.59 4.56 -5.81
CA ILE A 209 6.51 5.24 -6.53
C ILE A 209 5.24 5.24 -5.69
N PHE A 210 4.79 4.06 -5.27
CA PHE A 210 3.58 3.88 -4.48
C PHE A 210 3.78 4.27 -3.03
N THR A 211 4.82 3.72 -2.39
CA THR A 211 4.97 3.85 -0.94
C THR A 211 5.79 5.06 -0.50
N ARG A 212 6.10 5.98 -1.42
CA ARG A 212 7.00 7.11 -1.12
C ARG A 212 6.44 8.02 -0.03
N ALA A 213 5.17 8.38 -0.15
CA ALA A 213 4.50 9.26 0.80
C ALA A 213 4.37 8.57 2.17
N GLU A 214 3.99 7.29 2.19
CA GLU A 214 3.96 6.49 3.41
C GLU A 214 5.34 6.38 4.06
N ALA A 215 6.39 6.13 3.30
CA ALA A 215 7.75 6.04 3.83
C ALA A 215 8.16 7.34 4.53
N SER A 216 7.94 8.51 3.91
CA SER A 216 8.19 9.81 4.56
C SER A 216 7.33 10.00 5.80
N MET A 217 6.06 9.60 5.76
CA MET A 217 5.14 9.73 6.90
C MET A 217 5.59 8.88 8.08
N TYR A 218 5.97 7.62 7.83
CA TYR A 218 6.49 6.72 8.86
C TYR A 218 7.85 7.18 9.38
N LEU A 219 8.76 7.70 8.55
CA LEU A 219 10.02 8.28 9.02
C LEU A 219 9.79 9.47 9.93
N ALA A 220 8.91 10.41 9.55
CA ALA A 220 8.54 11.54 10.40
C ALA A 220 8.01 11.05 11.76
N HIS A 221 7.05 10.12 11.74
CA HIS A 221 6.49 9.54 12.96
C HIS A 221 7.55 8.82 13.80
N ILE A 222 8.39 7.98 13.20
CA ILE A 222 9.42 7.22 13.91
C ILE A 222 10.44 8.16 14.56
N TYR A 223 10.92 9.16 13.81
CA TYR A 223 11.89 10.11 14.33
C TYR A 223 11.31 10.96 15.47
N LEU A 224 10.04 11.32 15.37
CA LEU A 224 9.37 12.12 16.39
C LEU A 224 9.06 11.30 17.66
N ARG A 225 8.51 10.10 17.51
CA ARG A 225 7.93 9.32 18.63
C ARG A 225 8.86 8.33 19.28
N TYR A 226 9.80 7.76 18.53
CA TYR A 226 10.61 6.63 19.00
C TYR A 226 12.09 6.97 19.08
N GLU A 227 12.63 7.70 18.10
CA GLU A 227 14.05 8.06 18.08
C GLU A 227 14.35 9.37 18.82
N ASN A 228 13.31 10.12 19.21
CA ASN A 228 13.43 11.43 19.89
C ASN A 228 14.32 12.43 19.12
N LYS A 229 14.13 12.48 17.79
CA LYS A 229 14.86 13.35 16.84
C LYS A 229 13.87 14.24 16.08
N PRO A 230 13.21 15.22 16.74
CA PRO A 230 12.15 16.03 16.13
C PRO A 230 12.64 16.83 14.92
N LYS A 231 13.88 17.36 14.93
CA LYS A 231 14.46 18.04 13.75
C LYS A 231 14.60 17.13 12.53
N THR A 232 14.89 15.84 12.74
CA THR A 232 14.92 14.87 11.65
C THR A 232 13.50 14.53 11.19
N ALA A 233 12.52 14.53 12.09
CA ALA A 233 11.11 14.36 11.70
C ALA A 233 10.63 15.52 10.81
N VAL A 234 10.95 16.77 11.15
CA VAL A 234 10.62 17.98 10.36
C VAL A 234 11.09 17.86 8.91
N LYS A 235 12.28 17.27 8.67
CA LYS A 235 12.77 17.04 7.31
C LYS A 235 11.78 16.25 6.45
N TYR A 236 11.20 15.17 7.00
CA TYR A 236 10.31 14.29 6.24
C TYR A 236 8.87 14.80 6.23
N SER A 237 8.39 15.39 7.33
CA SER A 237 7.04 15.99 7.38
C SER A 237 6.94 17.25 6.51
N GLY A 238 7.96 18.09 6.50
CA GLY A 238 8.03 19.28 5.66
C GLY A 238 8.03 18.92 4.17
N GLU A 239 8.79 17.89 3.77
CA GLU A 239 8.77 17.39 2.39
C GLU A 239 7.36 16.93 1.96
N LEU A 240 6.59 16.31 2.87
CA LEU A 240 5.20 15.93 2.60
C LEU A 240 4.29 17.15 2.43
N VAL A 241 4.46 18.19 3.24
CA VAL A 241 3.69 19.43 3.13
C VAL A 241 4.01 20.16 1.82
N ASP A 242 5.30 20.24 1.45
CA ASP A 242 5.75 20.86 0.21
C ASP A 242 5.21 20.13 -1.02
N ARG A 243 5.23 18.79 -0.99
CA ARG A 243 4.75 17.96 -2.09
C ARG A 243 3.23 17.90 -2.16
N PHE A 244 2.54 17.90 -1.02
CA PHE A 244 1.09 17.72 -0.93
C PHE A 244 0.43 18.82 -0.08
N PRO A 245 0.48 20.08 -0.52
CA PRO A 245 0.01 21.22 0.27
C PRO A 245 -1.51 21.25 0.47
N GLY A 246 -2.27 20.40 -0.22
CA GLY A 246 -3.71 20.22 -0.01
C GLY A 246 -4.03 19.33 1.20
N ASN A 247 -3.08 18.50 1.65
CA ASN A 247 -3.34 17.53 2.70
C ASN A 247 -3.19 18.12 4.10
N VAL A 248 -4.32 18.28 4.79
CA VAL A 248 -4.38 18.83 6.15
C VAL A 248 -3.69 17.92 7.17
N PHE A 249 -3.77 16.60 7.01
CA PHE A 249 -3.11 15.66 7.92
C PHE A 249 -1.60 15.84 7.90
N PHE A 250 -0.98 16.01 6.72
CA PHE A 250 0.46 16.26 6.64
C PHE A 250 0.85 17.59 7.29
N LYS A 251 0.05 18.64 7.14
CA LYS A 251 0.29 19.93 7.82
C LYS A 251 0.21 19.81 9.34
N ILE A 252 -0.74 19.05 9.86
CA ILE A 252 -0.88 18.85 11.31
C ILE A 252 0.34 18.11 11.86
N ASN A 253 0.77 17.02 11.20
CA ASN A 253 1.94 16.26 11.63
C ASN A 253 3.23 17.09 11.53
N ASP A 254 3.36 17.93 10.50
CA ASP A 254 4.50 18.83 10.37
C ASP A 254 4.50 19.91 11.45
N GLY A 255 3.36 20.54 11.72
CA GLY A 255 3.22 21.49 12.82
C GLY A 255 3.56 20.87 14.18
N GLU A 256 3.17 19.62 14.42
CA GLU A 256 3.59 18.90 15.62
C GLU A 256 5.11 18.68 15.67
N ALA A 257 5.71 18.27 14.57
CA ALA A 257 7.16 18.06 14.48
C ALA A 257 7.94 19.36 14.72
N LEU A 258 7.47 20.49 14.16
CA LEU A 258 8.05 21.83 14.34
C LEU A 258 7.96 22.28 15.80
N LEU A 259 6.79 22.14 16.43
CA LEU A 259 6.61 22.44 17.85
C LEU A 259 7.56 21.62 18.73
N ALA A 260 7.71 20.33 18.43
CA ALA A 260 8.64 19.46 19.14
C ALA A 260 10.13 19.80 18.86
N ALA A 261 10.42 20.41 17.71
CA ALA A 261 11.75 20.89 17.34
C ALA A 261 12.08 22.28 17.94
N GLY A 262 11.07 23.02 18.43
CA GLY A 262 11.19 24.37 18.94
C GLY A 262 11.24 25.44 17.85
N GLU A 263 10.59 25.19 16.72
CA GLU A 263 10.52 26.06 15.53
C GLU A 263 9.13 26.69 15.35
#